data_AF-A0A7S3WHG2-F1
#
_entry.id   AF-A0A7S3WHG2-F1
#
_cell.length_a   1.000
_cell.length_b   1.000
_cell.length_c   1.000
_cell.angle_alpha   90.00
_cell.angle_beta   90.00
_cell.angle_gamma   90.00
#
_symmetry.space_group_name_H-M   'P 1'
#
loop_
_entity.id
_entity.type
_entity.pdbx_description
1 polymer ?
#
loop_
_entity_poly.entity_id
_entity_poly.type
_entity_poly.pdbx_seq_one_letter_code
_entity_poly.pdbx_strand_id
1 'polypeptide(L)'
;NQQSTFSMAEEFAQALTKKVEQGTQNDEDEKTGEAIKCFEEVIKEQVPKGEDLSEAMIKAKEQATYKLATIYKNKGLVDELIDLQKDILPLFIDFPKSKTAKIMRTLFDLTLQVEGRYQQLIDLSMHIIQWCDKESRSFLR
;
A
#
# COMPACT_ATOMS: atom_id res chain seq x y z
N ASN A 1 -26.49 -10.33 -26.36
CA ASN A 1 -26.10 -9.49 -25.21
C ASN A 1 -25.84 -10.36 -24.00
N GLN A 2 -24.63 -10.92 -23.91
CA GLN A 2 -24.15 -11.52 -22.65
C GLN A 2 -23.77 -10.36 -21.73
N GLN A 3 -24.66 -9.98 -20.82
CA GLN A 3 -24.22 -9.30 -19.61
C GLN A 3 -23.48 -10.36 -18.80
N SER A 4 -22.15 -10.36 -18.91
CA SER A 4 -21.30 -11.10 -17.97
C SER A 4 -21.57 -10.53 -16.58
N THR A 5 -22.27 -11.30 -15.76
CA THR A 5 -22.35 -11.05 -14.33
C THR A 5 -20.98 -11.34 -13.76
N PHE A 6 -20.24 -10.28 -13.43
CA PHE A 6 -18.98 -10.41 -12.72
C PHE A 6 -19.23 -10.99 -11.33
N SER A 7 -18.29 -11.79 -10.83
CA SER A 7 -18.31 -12.19 -9.41
C SER A 7 -18.10 -10.97 -8.51
N MET A 8 -18.57 -11.03 -7.26
CA MET A 8 -18.39 -9.94 -6.31
C MET A 8 -16.92 -9.57 -6.11
N ALA A 9 -16.01 -10.56 -6.12
CA ALA A 9 -14.57 -10.34 -6.12
C ALA A 9 -14.07 -9.55 -7.36
N GLU A 10 -14.56 -9.87 -8.56
CA GLU A 10 -14.16 -9.16 -9.78
C GLU A 10 -14.67 -7.72 -9.78
N GLU A 11 -15.91 -7.49 -9.36
CA GLU A 11 -16.49 -6.14 -9.23
C GLU A 11 -15.69 -5.30 -8.23
N PHE A 12 -15.33 -5.90 -7.10
CA PHE A 12 -14.49 -5.24 -6.10
C PHE A 12 -13.09 -4.93 -6.63
N ALA A 13 -12.44 -5.87 -7.32
CA ALA A 13 -11.13 -5.64 -7.91
C ALA A 13 -11.15 -4.54 -8.99
N GLN A 14 -12.20 -4.49 -9.80
CA GLN A 14 -12.42 -3.41 -10.78
C GLN A 14 -12.66 -2.07 -10.07
N ALA A 15 -13.44 -2.04 -8.99
CA ALA A 15 -13.66 -0.83 -8.21
C ALA A 15 -12.37 -0.27 -7.61
N LEU A 16 -11.51 -1.13 -7.04
CA LEU A 16 -10.19 -0.72 -6.55
C LEU A 16 -9.33 -0.16 -7.68
N THR A 17 -9.28 -0.84 -8.82
CA THR A 17 -8.50 -0.41 -9.99
C THR A 17 -8.95 0.97 -10.47
N LYS A 18 -10.26 1.19 -10.56
CA LYS A 18 -10.83 2.48 -10.96
C LYS A 18 -10.51 3.60 -9.95
N LYS A 19 -10.51 3.31 -8.65
CA LYS A 19 -10.07 4.27 -7.62
C LYS A 19 -8.58 4.62 -7.77
N VAL A 20 -7.71 3.65 -8.13
CA VAL A 20 -6.29 3.90 -8.39
C VAL A 20 -6.08 4.78 -9.63
N GLU A 21 -6.83 4.52 -10.69
CA GLU A 21 -6.83 5.36 -11.90
C GLU A 21 -7.27 6.79 -11.57
N GLN A 22 -8.36 6.95 -10.82
CA GLN A 22 -8.83 8.26 -10.37
C GLN A 22 -7.79 8.97 -9.50
N GLY A 23 -7.16 8.28 -8.54
CA GLY A 23 -6.09 8.83 -7.72
C GLY A 23 -4.89 9.27 -8.55
N THR A 24 -4.56 8.51 -9.61
CA THR A 24 -3.48 8.87 -10.55
C THR A 24 -3.84 10.13 -11.33
N GLN A 25 -5.05 10.22 -11.87
CA GLN A 25 -5.51 11.42 -12.57
C GLN A 25 -5.54 12.64 -11.65
N ASN A 26 -5.94 12.47 -10.39
CA ASN A 26 -5.92 13.55 -9.41
C ASN A 26 -4.51 14.05 -9.12
N ASP A 27 -3.50 13.17 -9.11
CA ASP A 27 -2.10 13.55 -8.92
C ASP A 27 -1.58 14.33 -10.15
N GLU A 28 -1.91 13.86 -11.36
CA GLU A 28 -1.59 14.54 -12.63
C GLU A 28 -2.26 15.92 -12.75
N ASP A 29 -3.48 16.05 -12.23
CA ASP A 29 -4.23 17.32 -12.15
C ASP A 29 -3.74 18.24 -11.01
N GLU A 30 -2.65 17.90 -10.32
CA GLU A 30 -2.11 18.60 -9.14
C GLU A 30 -3.07 18.68 -7.94
N LYS A 31 -4.14 17.86 -7.92
CA LYS A 31 -5.07 17.70 -6.80
C LYS A 31 -4.52 16.71 -5.79
N THR A 32 -3.33 16.98 -5.27
CA THR A 32 -2.59 16.03 -4.42
C THR A 32 -3.40 15.53 -3.21
N GLY A 33 -4.19 16.40 -2.57
CA GLY A 33 -5.02 15.98 -1.43
C GLY A 33 -6.09 14.95 -1.81
N GLU A 34 -6.69 15.07 -2.99
CA GLU A 34 -7.66 14.11 -3.51
C GLU A 34 -6.98 12.80 -3.93
N ALA A 35 -5.78 12.90 -4.53
CA ALA A 35 -4.97 11.73 -4.88
C ALA A 35 -4.60 10.90 -3.65
N ILE A 36 -4.09 11.55 -2.60
CA ILE A 36 -3.76 10.92 -1.31
C ILE A 36 -4.98 10.18 -0.77
N LYS A 37 -6.13 10.86 -0.69
CA LYS A 37 -7.38 10.27 -0.19
C LYS A 37 -7.78 9.02 -0.98
N CYS A 38 -7.74 9.07 -2.31
CA CYS A 38 -8.06 7.92 -3.15
C CYS A 38 -7.14 6.72 -2.87
N PHE A 39 -5.82 6.94 -2.77
CA PHE A 39 -4.89 5.85 -2.51
C PHE A 39 -5.04 5.27 -1.11
N GLU A 40 -5.25 6.11 -0.08
CA GLU A 40 -5.52 5.63 1.28
C GLU A 40 -6.78 4.78 1.36
N GLU A 41 -7.86 5.21 0.69
CA GLU A 41 -9.10 4.44 0.61
C GLU A 41 -8.83 3.07 -0.01
N VAL A 42 -8.12 2.99 -1.13
CA VAL A 42 -7.77 1.71 -1.78
C VAL A 42 -6.97 0.81 -0.85
N ILE A 43 -5.98 1.35 -0.12
CA ILE A 43 -5.13 0.59 0.79
C ILE A 43 -5.94 0.03 1.96
N LYS A 44 -6.83 0.85 2.56
CA LYS A 44 -7.62 0.52 3.75
C LYS A 44 -8.89 -0.29 3.46
N GLU A 45 -9.36 -0.31 2.22
CA GLU A 45 -10.59 -1.02 1.82
C GLU A 45 -10.48 -2.53 2.15
N GLN A 46 -11.44 -3.08 2.90
CA GLN A 46 -11.42 -4.50 3.25
C GLN A 46 -12.01 -5.34 2.12
N VAL A 47 -11.41 -6.51 1.86
CA VAL A 47 -11.95 -7.48 0.91
C VAL A 47 -13.35 -7.91 1.40
N PRO A 48 -14.36 -8.01 0.51
CA PRO A 48 -15.70 -8.45 0.89
C PRO A 48 -15.66 -9.78 1.65
N LYS A 49 -16.51 -9.88 2.67
CA LYS A 49 -16.55 -11.08 3.51
C LYS A 49 -16.90 -12.31 2.67
N GLY A 50 -16.04 -13.32 2.72
CA GLY A 50 -16.22 -14.57 1.99
C GLY A 50 -15.52 -14.61 0.63
N GLU A 51 -14.86 -13.52 0.23
CA GLU A 51 -14.00 -13.48 -0.94
C GLU A 51 -12.52 -13.58 -0.54
N ASP A 52 -11.75 -14.30 -1.33
CA ASP A 52 -10.31 -14.35 -1.19
C ASP A 52 -9.64 -13.17 -1.92
N LEU A 53 -8.46 -12.81 -1.44
CA LEU A 53 -7.66 -11.76 -2.04
C LEU A 53 -7.13 -12.20 -3.42
N SER A 54 -7.68 -11.61 -4.49
CA SER A 54 -7.24 -11.91 -5.86
C SER A 54 -5.98 -11.13 -6.26
N GLU A 55 -5.24 -11.61 -7.28
CA GLU A 55 -4.04 -10.90 -7.78
C GLU A 55 -4.37 -9.49 -8.29
N ALA A 56 -5.58 -9.28 -8.84
CA ALA A 56 -6.02 -7.95 -9.26
C ALA A 56 -6.21 -6.99 -8.07
N MET A 57 -6.78 -7.47 -6.96
CA MET A 57 -6.89 -6.68 -5.72
C MET A 57 -5.52 -6.37 -5.13
N ILE A 58 -4.62 -7.36 -5.09
CA ILE A 58 -3.24 -7.19 -4.63
C ILE A 58 -2.54 -6.11 -5.46
N LYS A 59 -2.64 -6.20 -6.79
CA LYS A 59 -2.01 -5.25 -7.71
C LYS A 59 -2.53 -3.82 -7.51
N ALA A 60 -3.84 -3.64 -7.36
CA ALA A 60 -4.42 -2.32 -7.12
C ALA A 60 -3.91 -1.71 -5.80
N LYS A 61 -3.88 -2.49 -4.72
CA LYS A 61 -3.35 -2.07 -3.42
C LYS A 61 -1.84 -1.79 -3.44
N GLU A 62 -1.06 -2.62 -4.14
CA GLU A 62 0.38 -2.40 -4.39
C GLU A 62 0.61 -1.07 -5.12
N GLN A 63 -0.13 -0.81 -6.20
CA GLN A 63 -0.01 0.43 -6.98
C GLN A 63 -0.40 1.68 -6.18
N ALA A 64 -1.51 1.63 -5.44
CA ALA A 64 -1.92 2.72 -4.55
C ALA A 64 -0.83 3.03 -3.52
N THR A 65 -0.26 1.99 -2.91
CA THR A 65 0.83 2.09 -1.93
C THR A 65 2.04 2.82 -2.50
N TYR A 66 2.53 2.41 -3.67
CA TYR A 66 3.71 3.03 -4.28
C TYR A 66 3.46 4.48 -4.71
N LYS A 67 2.27 4.78 -5.24
CA LYS A 67 1.89 6.14 -5.63
C LYS A 67 1.80 7.06 -4.41
N LEU A 68 1.12 6.61 -3.37
CA LEU A 68 1.02 7.36 -2.10
C LEU A 68 2.40 7.62 -1.49
N ALA A 69 3.26 6.60 -1.45
CA ALA A 69 4.62 6.73 -0.94
C ALA A 69 5.47 7.71 -1.74
N THR A 70 5.30 7.71 -3.08
CA THR A 70 5.99 8.64 -3.98
C THR A 70 5.53 10.08 -3.72
N ILE A 71 4.23 10.31 -3.53
CA ILE A 71 3.69 11.62 -3.14
C ILE A 71 4.30 12.08 -1.82
N TYR A 72 4.28 11.22 -0.79
CA TYR A 72 4.82 11.55 0.52
C TYR A 72 6.30 11.93 0.45
N LYS A 73 7.12 11.11 -0.25
CA LYS A 73 8.53 11.44 -0.48
C LYS A 73 8.68 12.79 -1.20
N ASN A 74 7.98 13.01 -2.31
CA ASN A 74 8.13 14.21 -3.15
C ASN A 74 7.69 15.49 -2.44
N LYS A 75 6.74 15.40 -1.51
CA LYS A 75 6.27 16.52 -0.69
C LYS A 75 7.07 16.71 0.61
N GLY A 76 8.07 15.86 0.88
CA GLY A 76 8.86 15.91 2.11
C GLY A 76 8.11 15.40 3.34
N LEU A 77 7.00 14.69 3.15
CA LEU A 77 6.14 14.10 4.17
C LEU A 77 6.71 12.74 4.62
N VAL A 78 7.92 12.77 5.17
CA VAL A 78 8.67 11.55 5.52
C VAL A 78 8.03 10.81 6.69
N ASP A 79 7.47 11.54 7.63
CA ASP A 79 6.85 10.96 8.82
C ASP A 79 5.60 10.15 8.40
N GLU A 80 4.81 10.68 7.46
CA GLU A 80 3.69 9.99 6.83
C GLU A 80 4.13 8.76 6.01
N LEU A 81 5.28 8.82 5.34
CA LEU A 81 5.85 7.67 4.64
C LEU A 81 6.32 6.56 5.61
N ILE A 82 6.84 6.93 6.78
CA ILE A 82 7.22 6.01 7.84
C ILE A 82 5.97 5.38 8.46
N ASP A 83 4.93 6.18 8.73
CA ASP A 83 3.69 5.69 9.32
C ASP A 83 2.90 4.80 8.35
N LEU A 84 2.90 5.13 7.05
CA LEU A 84 2.35 4.27 6.01
C LEU A 84 2.96 2.85 6.04
N GLN A 85 4.28 2.74 6.25
CA GLN A 85 4.94 1.44 6.36
C GLN A 85 4.46 0.64 7.57
N LYS A 86 4.22 1.29 8.71
CA LYS A 86 3.68 0.64 9.91
C LYS A 86 2.24 0.18 9.70
N ASP A 87 1.42 1.01 9.06
CA ASP A 87 0.01 0.72 8.78
C ASP A 87 -0.16 -0.44 7.80
N ILE A 88 0.72 -0.55 6.81
CA ILE A 88 0.65 -1.60 5.78
C ILE A 88 0.89 -2.99 6.36
N LEU A 89 1.74 -3.13 7.37
CA LEU A 89 2.07 -4.44 7.96
C LEU A 89 0.81 -5.23 8.38
N PRO A 90 -0.05 -4.73 9.28
CA PRO A 90 -1.29 -5.42 9.63
C PRO A 90 -2.31 -5.46 8.49
N LEU A 91 -2.38 -4.43 7.64
CA LEU A 91 -3.36 -4.38 6.54
C LEU A 91 -3.08 -5.44 5.46
N PHE A 92 -1.81 -5.75 5.19
CA PHE A 92 -1.39 -6.70 4.16
C PHE A 92 -0.98 -8.05 4.76
N ILE A 93 -1.54 -8.41 5.92
CA ILE A 93 -1.32 -9.73 6.53
C ILE A 93 -1.81 -10.86 5.61
N ASP A 94 -2.90 -10.69 4.87
CA ASP A 94 -3.40 -11.75 3.99
C ASP A 94 -2.69 -11.79 2.63
N PHE A 95 -1.73 -10.89 2.39
CA PHE A 95 -0.95 -10.89 1.15
C PHE A 95 0.07 -12.04 1.17
N PRO A 96 0.44 -12.57 -0.03
CA PRO A 96 1.58 -13.45 -0.16
C PRO A 96 2.83 -12.82 0.48
N LYS A 97 3.55 -13.59 1.31
CA LYS A 97 4.70 -13.09 2.09
C LYS A 97 5.74 -12.36 1.23
N SER A 98 6.02 -12.89 0.04
CA SER A 98 6.95 -12.29 -0.93
C SER A 98 6.48 -10.93 -1.44
N LYS A 99 5.16 -10.75 -1.61
CA LYS A 99 4.57 -9.49 -2.07
C LYS A 99 4.66 -8.42 -0.98
N THR A 100 4.28 -8.73 0.26
CA THR A 100 4.43 -7.81 1.39
C THR A 100 5.90 -7.39 1.54
N ALA A 101 6.83 -8.34 1.47
CA ALA A 101 8.25 -8.04 1.60
C ALA A 101 8.79 -7.12 0.50
N LYS A 102 8.39 -7.36 -0.76
CA LYS A 102 8.72 -6.50 -1.89
C LYS A 102 8.21 -5.08 -1.67
N ILE A 103 6.94 -4.94 -1.28
CA ILE A 103 6.32 -3.63 -1.03
C ILE A 103 7.09 -2.89 0.05
N MET A 104 7.30 -3.53 1.21
CA MET A 104 8.02 -2.93 2.33
C MET A 104 9.44 -2.51 1.94
N ARG A 105 10.16 -3.32 1.17
CA ARG A 105 11.50 -2.97 0.68
C ARG A 105 11.47 -1.72 -0.20
N THR A 106 10.52 -1.64 -1.14
CA THR A 106 10.36 -0.46 -1.99
C THR A 106 10.06 0.80 -1.18
N LEU A 107 9.21 0.71 -0.15
CA LEU A 107 8.92 1.85 0.72
C LEU A 107 10.13 2.27 1.54
N PHE A 108 10.87 1.30 2.09
CA PHE A 108 12.09 1.57 2.84
C PHE A 108 13.16 2.23 1.95
N ASP A 109 13.34 1.75 0.72
CA ASP A 109 14.25 2.35 -0.26
C ASP A 109 13.86 3.80 -0.62
N LEU A 110 12.57 4.15 -0.61
CA LEU A 110 12.12 5.53 -0.77
C LEU A 110 12.46 6.39 0.45
N THR A 111 12.32 5.85 1.67
CA THR A 111 12.70 6.58 2.89
C THR A 111 14.21 6.82 3.00
N LEU A 112 15.04 5.87 2.55
CA LEU A 112 16.50 6.00 2.55
C LEU A 112 17.01 7.13 1.66
N GLN A 113 16.22 7.57 0.69
CA GLN A 113 16.56 8.70 -0.18
C GLN A 113 16.39 10.06 0.53
N VAL A 114 15.84 10.10 1.75
CA VAL A 114 15.69 11.32 2.53
C VAL A 114 16.71 11.36 3.66
N GLU A 115 17.64 12.31 3.58
CA GLU A 115 18.74 12.46 4.54
C GLU A 115 18.26 12.92 5.93
N GLY A 116 19.07 12.65 6.96
CA GLY A 116 18.87 13.18 8.32
C GLY A 116 17.85 12.44 9.19
N ARG A 117 17.43 11.23 8.80
CA ARG A 117 16.34 10.47 9.45
C ARG A 117 16.77 9.16 10.11
N TYR A 118 18.08 8.95 10.30
CA TYR A 118 18.64 7.66 10.73
C TYR A 118 17.99 7.07 11.99
N GLN A 119 17.74 7.88 13.03
CA GLN A 119 17.11 7.38 14.25
C GLN A 119 15.69 6.84 13.99
N GLN A 120 14.89 7.56 13.21
CA GLN A 120 13.53 7.13 12.87
C GLN A 120 13.53 5.87 11.98
N LEU A 121 14.54 5.72 11.12
CA LEU A 121 14.71 4.51 10.32
C LEU A 121 15.13 3.30 11.18
N ILE A 122 15.99 3.51 12.17
CA ILE A 122 16.32 2.47 13.17
C ILE A 122 15.05 2.05 13.91
N ASP A 123 14.27 3.02 14.39
CA ASP A 123 13.02 2.75 15.12
C ASP A 123 12.01 2.01 14.23
N LEU A 124 11.90 2.39 12.96
CA LEU A 124 11.07 1.70 11.97
C LEU A 124 11.56 0.27 11.72
N SER A 125 12.86 0.06 11.53
CA SER A 125 13.43 -1.28 11.36
C SER A 125 13.14 -2.17 12.57
N MET A 126 13.31 -1.64 13.79
CA MET A 126 12.99 -2.37 15.02
C MET A 126 11.50 -2.72 15.12
N HIS A 127 10.61 -1.79 14.74
CA HIS A 127 9.18 -2.05 14.67
C HIS A 127 8.84 -3.17 13.67
N ILE A 128 9.42 -3.13 12.46
CA ILE A 128 9.21 -4.16 11.43
C ILE A 128 9.72 -5.51 11.91
N ILE A 129 10.90 -5.58 12.54
CA ILE A 129 11.46 -6.82 13.09
C ILE A 129 10.52 -7.43 14.13
N GLN A 130 10.06 -6.63 15.10
CA GLN A 130 9.14 -7.07 16.15
C GLN A 130 7.83 -7.62 15.57
N TRP A 131 7.26 -6.93 14.57
CA TRP A 131 6.07 -7.40 13.89
C TRP A 131 6.33 -8.70 13.11
N CYS A 132 7.45 -8.79 12.41
CA CYS A 132 7.81 -9.99 11.65
C CYS A 132 7.99 -11.22 12.53
N ASP A 133 8.56 -11.06 13.73
CA ASP A 133 8.71 -12.14 14.70
C ASP A 133 7.34 -12.61 15.21
N LYS A 134 6.42 -11.68 15.49
CA LYS A 134 5.06 -11.99 15.92
C LYS A 134 4.25 -12.71 14.84
N GLU A 135 4.32 -12.24 13.60
CA GLU A 135 3.48 -12.71 12.49
C GLU A 135 4.19 -13.76 11.60
N SER A 136 5.33 -14.29 12.04
CA SER A 136 6.11 -15.32 11.33
C SER A 136 6.47 -14.95 9.88
N ARG A 137 7.02 -13.74 9.68
CA ARG A 137 7.38 -13.13 8.38
C ARG A 137 8.88 -13.13 8.12
N SER A 138 9.49 -14.32 8.13
CA SER A 138 10.94 -14.51 8.02
C SER A 138 11.60 -13.94 6.75
N PHE A 139 10.88 -13.80 5.63
CA PHE A 139 11.44 -13.25 4.39
C PHE A 139 11.57 -11.72 4.40
N LEU A 140 10.74 -11.03 5.21
CA LEU A 140 10.82 -9.59 5.40
C LEU A 140 11.79 -9.21 6.53
N ARG A 141 11.85 -10.02 7.61
CA ARG A 141 12.75 -9.79 8.74
C ARG A 141 14.22 -9.77 8.31
#